data_AF-A0AAW0ELZ9-F1
#
_entry.id   AF-A0AAW0ELZ9-F1
#
_cell.length_a   1.000
_cell.length_b   1.000
_cell.length_c   1.000
_cell.angle_alpha   90.00
_cell.angle_beta   90.00
_cell.angle_gamma   90.00
#
_symmetry.space_group_name_H-M   'P 1'
#
loop_
_entity.id
_entity.type
_entity.pdbx_description
1 polymer ?
#
loop_
_entity_poly.entity_id
_entity_poly.type
_entity_poly.pdbx_seq_one_letter_code
_entity_poly.pdbx_strand_id
1 'polypeptide(L)'
;MGRIKVTPKGKVKRNIPITRVGKKQYLKRRFAHVRAVDVAGANNRFTQKYFEGNHTAEQTFTRLGLAIDPSAAKSTTEKRKAKVRPHTRRAFDEQSELAEHRARVVATKVGRPVSEQEGSTIANLIQRYGTDLKRMTLDHKLNPFQLNVRQLQRQIVNYLTWEKAAFPQEFAEAEEKGWFSVEAYADPHLRSSQRT
;
A
#
# COMPACT_ATOMS: atom_id res chain seq x y z
N MET A 1 15.24 -57.06 30.28
CA MET A 1 13.98 -56.51 30.85
C MET A 1 14.10 -54.98 30.93
N GLY A 2 13.46 -54.24 30.01
CA GLY A 2 13.62 -52.78 29.90
C GLY A 2 12.71 -52.00 30.84
N ARG A 3 13.26 -51.01 31.56
CA ARG A 3 12.53 -50.14 32.51
C ARG A 3 11.45 -49.31 31.81
N ILE A 4 10.23 -49.37 32.34
CA ILE A 4 9.07 -48.56 31.94
C ILE A 4 9.11 -47.24 32.72
N LYS A 5 9.12 -46.09 32.02
CA LYS A 5 8.88 -44.78 32.64
C LYS A 5 7.53 -44.23 32.17
N VAL A 6 6.68 -43.87 33.13
CA VAL A 6 5.35 -43.27 32.90
C VAL A 6 5.53 -41.78 32.64
N THR A 7 4.92 -41.26 31.57
CA THR A 7 4.89 -39.81 31.32
C THR A 7 3.70 -39.17 32.07
N PRO A 8 3.72 -37.86 32.38
CA PRO A 8 2.78 -37.21 33.31
C PRO A 8 1.28 -37.27 32.94
N LYS A 9 0.92 -37.84 31.78
CA LYS A 9 -0.47 -37.97 31.30
C LYS A 9 -0.96 -39.42 31.21
N GLY A 10 -0.40 -40.34 32.00
CA GLY A 10 -1.00 -41.65 32.28
C GLY A 10 -1.16 -42.63 31.10
N LYS A 11 -0.71 -42.30 29.89
CA LYS A 11 -0.78 -43.24 28.74
C LYS A 11 0.49 -44.07 28.67
N VAL A 12 0.42 -45.32 29.12
CA VAL A 12 1.46 -46.33 28.92
C VAL A 12 1.50 -46.69 27.43
N LYS A 13 2.27 -45.93 26.64
CA LYS A 13 2.62 -46.38 25.29
C LYS A 13 3.84 -47.28 25.42
N ARG A 14 3.72 -48.53 24.98
CA ARG A 14 4.89 -49.40 24.76
C ARG A 14 5.90 -48.60 23.95
N ASN A 15 7.17 -48.66 24.35
CA ASN A 15 8.28 -48.08 23.60
C ASN A 15 8.37 -48.84 22.26
N ILE A 16 7.55 -48.44 21.28
CA ILE A 16 7.68 -48.93 19.93
C ILE A 16 8.98 -48.30 19.44
N PRO A 17 10.02 -49.09 19.11
CA PRO A 17 11.24 -48.52 18.54
C PRO A 17 10.82 -47.73 17.31
N ILE A 18 11.08 -46.41 17.33
CA ILE A 18 10.78 -45.55 16.21
C ILE A 18 11.70 -46.02 15.08
N THR A 19 11.18 -46.88 14.20
CA THR A 19 11.90 -47.34 13.02
C THR A 19 12.35 -46.12 12.22
N ARG A 20 13.41 -46.24 11.42
CA ARG A 20 13.88 -45.14 10.56
C ARG A 20 12.74 -44.57 9.69
N VAL A 21 11.81 -45.44 9.29
CA VAL A 21 10.56 -45.08 8.58
C VAL A 21 9.59 -44.33 9.49
N GLY A 22 9.34 -44.81 10.71
CA GLY A 22 8.50 -44.13 11.71
C GLY A 22 9.03 -42.75 12.09
N LYS A 23 10.36 -42.58 12.19
CA LYS A 23 11.00 -41.27 12.43
C LYS A 23 10.75 -40.31 11.27
N LYS A 24 10.93 -40.78 10.03
CA LYS A 24 10.64 -40.00 8.81
C LYS A 24 9.18 -39.58 8.74
N GLN A 25 8.23 -40.50 9.00
CA GLN A 25 6.80 -40.19 8.99
C GLN A 25 6.41 -39.24 10.14
N TYR A 26 6.98 -39.42 11.33
CA TYR A 26 6.76 -38.54 12.47
C TYR A 26 7.23 -37.11 12.17
N LEU A 27 8.44 -36.94 11.63
CA LEU A 27 8.96 -35.63 11.23
C LEU A 27 8.10 -35.02 10.11
N LYS A 28 7.69 -35.81 9.12
CA LYS A 28 6.78 -35.35 8.04
C LYS A 28 5.44 -34.84 8.59
N ARG A 29 4.84 -35.52 9.57
CA ARG A 29 3.57 -35.08 10.21
C ARG A 29 3.79 -33.88 11.13
N ARG A 30 4.85 -33.88 11.93
CA ARG A 30 5.16 -32.82 12.89
C ARG A 30 5.48 -31.49 12.20
N PHE A 31 6.15 -31.52 11.06
CA PHE A 31 6.55 -30.34 10.28
C PHE A 31 5.69 -30.09 9.03
N ALA A 32 4.53 -30.74 8.91
CA ALA A 32 3.64 -30.57 7.74
C ALA A 32 3.18 -29.11 7.55
N HIS A 33 2.90 -28.40 8.65
CA HIS A 33 2.51 -26.99 8.63
C HIS A 33 3.64 -26.07 8.14
N VAL A 34 4.90 -26.39 8.45
CA VAL A 34 6.08 -25.67 7.93
C VAL A 34 6.19 -25.87 6.41
N ARG A 35 6.02 -27.12 5.95
CA ARG A 35 6.02 -27.43 4.51
C ARG A 35 4.87 -26.79 3.74
N ALA A 36 3.71 -26.59 4.34
CA ALA A 36 2.59 -25.91 3.68
C ALA A 36 2.92 -24.43 3.41
N VAL A 37 3.63 -23.78 4.33
CA VAL A 37 4.15 -22.41 4.15
C VAL A 37 5.27 -22.39 3.09
N ASP A 38 6.17 -23.38 3.08
CA ASP A 38 7.19 -23.52 2.05
C ASP A 38 6.59 -23.75 0.65
N VAL A 39 5.51 -24.55 0.54
CA VAL A 39 4.82 -24.81 -0.73
C VAL A 39 4.02 -23.60 -1.21
N ALA A 40 3.34 -22.88 -0.30
CA ALA A 40 2.61 -21.67 -0.66
C ALA A 40 3.55 -20.52 -1.08
N GLY A 41 4.76 -20.46 -0.50
CA GLY A 41 5.83 -19.54 -0.89
C GLY A 41 6.67 -19.99 -2.08
N ALA A 42 6.49 -21.22 -2.59
CA ALA A 42 7.36 -21.76 -3.63
C ALA A 42 7.24 -21.02 -4.97
N ASN A 43 6.13 -20.33 -5.23
CA ASN A 43 5.87 -19.64 -6.51
C ASN A 43 6.04 -18.11 -6.44
N ASN A 44 6.33 -17.54 -5.27
CA ASN A 44 6.51 -16.10 -5.11
C ASN A 44 8.01 -15.75 -5.12
N ARG A 45 8.41 -14.85 -6.03
CA ARG A 45 9.80 -14.39 -6.18
C ARG A 45 10.39 -13.86 -4.87
N PHE A 46 9.59 -13.14 -4.09
CA PHE A 46 10.05 -12.54 -2.83
C PHE A 46 10.27 -13.58 -1.75
N THR A 47 9.41 -14.59 -1.67
CA THR A 47 9.60 -15.68 -0.71
C THR A 47 10.82 -16.51 -1.09
N GLN A 48 11.03 -16.83 -2.36
CA GLN A 48 12.25 -17.51 -2.80
C GLN A 48 13.54 -16.73 -2.51
N LYS A 49 13.55 -15.41 -2.72
CA LYS A 49 14.74 -14.57 -2.54
C LYS A 49 15.09 -14.33 -1.06
N TYR A 50 14.08 -14.18 -0.21
CA TYR A 50 14.27 -13.71 1.16
C TYR A 50 13.97 -14.77 2.25
N PHE A 51 13.32 -15.89 1.93
CA PHE A 51 13.13 -16.98 2.89
C PHE A 51 14.34 -17.90 2.93
N GLU A 52 15.12 -17.71 3.97
CA GLU A 52 16.27 -18.56 4.28
C GLU A 52 15.77 -19.86 4.93
N GLY A 53 16.12 -21.03 4.38
CA GLY A 53 15.67 -22.34 4.88
C GLY A 53 16.09 -22.70 6.31
N ASN A 54 16.97 -21.89 6.92
CA ASN A 54 17.41 -22.03 8.30
C ASN A 54 16.57 -21.22 9.30
N HIS A 55 15.64 -20.38 8.82
CA HIS A 55 14.79 -19.53 9.65
C HIS A 55 13.32 -19.93 9.54
N THR A 56 12.60 -19.76 10.64
CA THR A 56 11.14 -19.92 10.60
C THR A 56 10.53 -18.75 9.82
N ALA A 57 9.37 -18.98 9.21
CA ALA A 57 8.62 -17.90 8.53
C ALA A 57 8.45 -16.67 9.43
N GLU A 58 8.18 -16.88 10.73
CA GLU A 58 8.09 -15.81 11.72
C GLU A 58 9.39 -14.99 11.84
N GLN A 59 10.54 -15.65 11.93
CA GLN A 59 11.82 -14.97 12.00
C GLN A 59 12.11 -14.19 10.71
N THR A 60 11.87 -14.81 9.55
CA THR A 60 12.10 -14.19 8.24
C THR A 60 11.22 -12.95 8.06
N PHE A 61 9.90 -13.06 8.28
CA PHE A 61 9.00 -11.92 8.18
C PHE A 61 9.39 -10.79 9.13
N THR A 62 9.74 -11.12 10.38
CA THR A 62 10.10 -10.07 11.35
C THR A 62 11.42 -9.38 10.98
N ARG A 63 12.39 -10.09 10.40
CA ARG A 63 13.65 -9.51 9.87
C ARG A 63 13.42 -8.62 8.65
N LEU A 64 12.47 -8.98 7.81
CA LEU A 64 12.02 -8.17 6.67
C LEU A 64 11.10 -7.00 7.09
N GLY A 65 10.76 -6.89 8.38
CA GLY A 65 9.85 -5.85 8.88
C GLY A 65 8.38 -6.07 8.52
N LEU A 66 8.04 -7.26 8.01
CA LEU A 66 6.69 -7.68 7.64
C LEU A 66 5.93 -8.27 8.83
N ALA A 67 4.60 -8.19 8.78
CA ALA A 67 3.73 -8.84 9.75
C ALA A 67 3.41 -10.28 9.30
N ILE A 68 3.50 -11.23 10.22
CA ILE A 68 3.15 -12.65 9.97
C ILE A 68 1.64 -12.83 9.94
N ASP A 69 0.96 -12.11 10.82
CA ASP A 69 -0.49 -12.09 10.93
C ASP A 69 -0.97 -10.67 10.62
N PRO A 70 -1.61 -10.44 9.46
CA PRO A 70 -2.11 -9.13 9.08
C PRO A 70 -3.29 -8.66 9.96
N SER A 71 -3.94 -9.58 10.67
CA SER A 71 -5.06 -9.27 11.57
C SER A 71 -4.63 -8.88 12.99
N ALA A 72 -3.34 -9.06 13.32
CA ALA A 72 -2.81 -8.75 14.63
C ALA A 72 -2.90 -7.24 14.94
N ALA A 73 -3.31 -6.90 16.16
CA ALA A 73 -3.40 -5.52 16.61
C ALA A 73 -2.05 -4.80 16.53
N LYS A 74 -2.06 -3.50 16.15
CA LYS A 74 -0.84 -2.69 15.96
C LYS A 74 0.14 -2.77 17.15
N SER A 75 -0.38 -2.72 18.38
CA SER A 75 0.41 -2.79 19.62
C SER A 75 1.20 -4.11 19.74
N THR A 76 0.64 -5.22 19.27
CA THR A 76 1.33 -6.52 19.27
C THR A 76 2.42 -6.57 18.22
N THR A 77 2.17 -5.98 17.05
CA THR A 77 3.13 -5.88 15.93
C THR A 77 4.32 -5.00 16.32
N GLU A 78 4.09 -3.86 16.97
CA GLU A 78 5.15 -2.97 17.45
C GLU A 78 6.03 -3.62 18.52
N LYS A 79 5.41 -4.29 19.50
CA LYS A 79 6.14 -5.08 20.51
C LYS A 79 7.04 -6.15 19.88
N ARG A 80 6.58 -6.82 18.81
CA ARG A 80 7.39 -7.80 18.07
C ARG A 80 8.54 -7.13 17.30
N LYS A 81 8.27 -6.01 16.61
CA LYS A 81 9.29 -5.24 15.90
C LYS A 81 10.40 -4.73 16.83
N ALA A 82 10.05 -4.33 18.06
CA ALA A 82 11.01 -3.87 19.07
C ALA A 82 11.95 -4.98 19.58
N LYS A 83 11.53 -6.25 19.53
CA LYS A 83 12.37 -7.39 19.94
C LYS A 83 13.47 -7.73 18.93
N VAL A 84 13.36 -7.27 17.68
CA VAL A 84 14.36 -7.54 16.64
C VAL A 84 15.51 -6.56 16.74
N ARG A 85 16.73 -7.09 16.84
CA ARG A 85 17.95 -6.29 16.89
C ARG A 85 18.09 -5.48 15.59
N PRO A 86 18.42 -4.18 15.65
CA PRO A 86 18.51 -3.31 14.47
C PRO A 86 19.40 -3.89 13.35
N HIS A 87 20.55 -4.47 13.71
CA HIS A 87 21.52 -5.04 12.77
C HIS A 87 21.11 -6.38 12.15
N THR A 88 19.99 -6.96 12.58
CA THR A 88 19.45 -8.21 12.00
C THR A 88 18.35 -7.96 10.98
N ARG A 89 17.96 -6.69 10.77
CA ARG A 89 16.99 -6.30 9.76
C ARG A 89 17.67 -6.26 8.41
N ARG A 90 17.13 -6.99 7.45
CA ARG A 90 17.59 -6.98 6.06
C ARG A 90 16.74 -5.97 5.30
N ALA A 91 17.38 -4.99 4.66
CA ALA A 91 16.70 -4.11 3.73
C ALA A 91 16.31 -4.90 2.47
N PHE A 92 15.20 -4.53 1.83
CA PHE A 92 14.86 -5.08 0.53
C PHE A 92 15.74 -4.43 -0.53
N ASP A 93 16.37 -5.23 -1.37
CA ASP A 93 17.17 -4.70 -2.49
C ASP A 93 16.25 -3.95 -3.48
N GLU A 94 14.99 -4.39 -3.63
CA GLU A 94 13.99 -3.75 -4.49
C GLU A 94 13.35 -2.49 -3.87
N GLN A 95 13.84 -2.01 -2.73
CA GLN A 95 13.25 -0.85 -2.06
C GLN A 95 13.40 0.44 -2.90
N SER A 96 14.49 0.58 -3.65
CA SER A 96 14.66 1.65 -4.65
C SER A 96 13.68 1.49 -5.80
N GLU A 97 13.60 0.31 -6.41
CA GLU A 97 12.67 0.02 -7.52
C GLU A 97 11.21 0.27 -7.13
N LEU A 98 10.81 -0.09 -5.90
CA LEU A 98 9.47 0.18 -5.39
C LEU A 98 9.21 1.67 -5.16
N ALA A 99 10.22 2.43 -4.71
CA ALA A 99 10.12 3.87 -4.55
C ALA A 99 10.00 4.56 -5.92
N GLU A 100 10.83 4.17 -6.89
CA GLU A 100 10.76 4.63 -8.28
C GLU A 100 9.42 4.29 -8.92
N HIS A 101 8.93 3.05 -8.72
CA HIS A 101 7.62 2.64 -9.21
C HIS A 101 6.50 3.50 -8.60
N ARG A 102 6.54 3.78 -7.30
CA ARG A 102 5.57 4.65 -6.64
C ARG A 102 5.62 6.07 -7.18
N ALA A 103 6.83 6.63 -7.33
CA ALA A 103 7.01 7.96 -7.91
C ALA A 103 6.47 8.03 -9.34
N ARG A 104 6.75 7.02 -10.16
CA ARG A 104 6.21 6.88 -11.51
C ARG A 104 4.69 6.80 -11.50
N VAL A 105 4.10 5.93 -10.69
CA VAL A 105 2.64 5.80 -10.59
C VAL A 105 1.99 7.11 -10.18
N VAL A 106 2.57 7.84 -9.22
CA VAL A 106 2.07 9.15 -8.80
C VAL A 106 2.18 10.16 -9.95
N ALA A 107 3.30 10.19 -10.67
CA ALA A 107 3.54 11.10 -11.78
C ALA A 107 2.63 10.81 -12.99
N THR A 108 2.40 9.53 -13.32
CA THR A 108 1.59 9.10 -14.46
C THR A 108 0.14 8.84 -14.08
N LYS A 109 -0.30 9.22 -12.88
CA LYS A 109 -1.66 8.96 -12.43
C LYS A 109 -2.62 9.84 -13.22
N VAL A 110 -3.31 9.24 -14.18
CA VAL A 110 -4.39 9.92 -14.90
C VAL A 110 -5.62 10.01 -14.01
N GLY A 111 -6.26 11.18 -14.01
CA GLY A 111 -7.55 11.40 -13.37
C GLY A 111 -8.66 10.53 -13.96
N ARG A 112 -9.82 10.48 -13.30
CA ARG A 112 -11.01 9.86 -13.91
C ARG A 112 -11.37 10.67 -15.17
N PRO A 113 -11.81 10.01 -16.27
CA PRO A 113 -12.35 10.71 -17.43
C PRO A 113 -13.46 11.68 -17.00
N VAL A 114 -13.35 12.92 -17.48
CA VAL A 114 -14.33 13.98 -17.20
C VAL A 114 -15.33 14.01 -18.36
N SER A 115 -16.62 14.16 -18.06
CA SER A 115 -17.63 14.31 -19.11
C SER A 115 -17.54 15.69 -19.76
N GLU A 116 -18.01 15.85 -21.00
CA GLU A 116 -17.99 17.15 -21.69
C GLU A 116 -18.75 18.24 -20.90
N GLN A 117 -19.84 17.89 -20.23
CA GLN A 117 -20.59 18.80 -19.38
C GLN A 117 -19.82 19.19 -18.11
N GLU A 118 -19.14 18.23 -17.48
CA GLU A 118 -18.25 18.52 -16.33
C GLU A 118 -17.07 19.39 -16.77
N GLY A 119 -16.47 19.11 -17.93
CA GLY A 119 -15.35 19.89 -18.48
C GLY A 119 -15.75 21.33 -18.79
N SER A 120 -16.87 21.54 -19.49
CA SER A 120 -17.36 22.89 -19.82
C SER A 120 -17.74 23.70 -18.58
N THR A 121 -18.40 23.10 -17.59
CA THR A 121 -18.72 23.80 -16.34
C THR A 121 -17.47 24.21 -15.57
N ILE A 122 -16.49 23.31 -15.46
CA ILE A 122 -15.21 23.59 -14.80
C ILE A 122 -14.41 24.66 -15.55
N ALA A 123 -14.29 24.56 -16.88
CA ALA A 123 -13.60 25.54 -17.70
C ALA A 123 -14.21 26.94 -17.54
N ASN A 124 -15.54 27.04 -17.55
CA ASN A 124 -16.25 28.32 -17.34
C ASN A 124 -16.02 28.90 -15.94
N LEU A 125 -16.02 28.05 -14.89
CA LEU A 125 -15.73 28.48 -13.52
C LEU A 125 -14.30 29.02 -13.41
N ILE A 126 -13.33 28.30 -13.97
CA ILE A 126 -11.92 28.69 -14.00
C ILE A 126 -11.75 30.02 -14.75
N GLN A 127 -12.32 30.15 -15.95
CA GLN A 127 -12.23 31.35 -16.76
C GLN A 127 -12.81 32.58 -16.05
N ARG A 128 -13.90 32.41 -15.29
CA ARG A 128 -14.59 33.52 -14.62
C ARG A 128 -13.95 33.92 -13.29
N TYR A 129 -13.47 32.95 -12.51
CA TYR A 129 -13.07 33.16 -11.11
C TYR A 129 -11.59 32.87 -10.83
N GLY A 130 -10.83 32.35 -11.79
CA GLY A 130 -9.42 32.01 -11.58
C GLY A 130 -9.25 30.99 -10.46
N THR A 131 -8.44 31.31 -9.45
CA THR A 131 -8.17 30.42 -8.29
C THR A 131 -9.09 30.69 -7.09
N ASP A 132 -10.04 31.63 -7.19
CA ASP A 132 -10.96 32.00 -6.10
C ASP A 132 -12.09 30.96 -5.91
N LEU A 133 -11.76 29.81 -5.31
CA LEU A 133 -12.71 28.70 -5.10
C LEU A 133 -13.96 29.13 -4.32
N LYS A 134 -13.86 30.09 -3.41
CA LYS A 134 -15.02 30.59 -2.65
C LYS A 134 -16.03 31.31 -3.55
N ARG A 135 -15.55 32.12 -4.49
CA ARG A 135 -16.44 32.82 -5.43
C ARG A 135 -17.13 31.83 -6.36
N MET A 136 -16.44 30.77 -6.76
CA MET A 136 -17.03 29.66 -7.53
C MET A 136 -18.16 28.96 -6.76
N THR A 137 -18.01 28.75 -5.45
CA THR A 137 -19.08 28.12 -4.65
C THR A 137 -20.36 28.95 -4.59
N LEU A 138 -20.25 30.28 -4.68
CA LEU A 138 -21.38 31.21 -4.60
C LEU A 138 -22.08 31.41 -5.95
N ASP A 139 -21.48 30.97 -7.07
CA ASP A 139 -22.09 31.10 -8.38
C ASP A 139 -23.09 29.96 -8.64
N HIS A 140 -24.35 30.19 -8.28
CA HIS A 140 -25.43 29.22 -8.50
C HIS A 140 -25.69 28.87 -9.96
N LYS A 141 -25.24 29.70 -10.92
CA LYS A 141 -25.45 29.45 -12.35
C LYS A 141 -24.42 28.48 -12.90
N LEU A 142 -23.15 28.70 -12.57
CA LEU A 142 -22.04 27.86 -13.04
C LEU A 142 -21.76 26.65 -12.12
N ASN A 143 -22.20 26.70 -10.87
CA ASN A 143 -22.14 25.59 -9.90
C ASN A 143 -23.56 25.11 -9.54
N PRO A 144 -24.27 24.45 -10.48
CA PRO A 144 -25.67 24.04 -10.27
C PRO A 144 -25.82 23.03 -9.13
N PHE A 145 -24.80 22.18 -8.90
CA PHE A 145 -24.80 21.17 -7.85
C PHE A 145 -24.35 21.71 -6.48
N GLN A 146 -24.10 23.02 -6.37
CA GLN A 146 -23.71 23.69 -5.13
C GLN A 146 -22.53 22.99 -4.44
N LEU A 147 -21.54 22.60 -5.23
CA LEU A 147 -20.36 21.91 -4.75
C LEU A 147 -19.60 22.78 -3.76
N ASN A 148 -19.14 22.17 -2.67
CA ASN A 148 -18.31 22.84 -1.67
C ASN A 148 -16.89 23.07 -2.23
N VAL A 149 -16.15 24.03 -1.68
CA VAL A 149 -14.75 24.39 -2.00
C VAL A 149 -13.88 23.14 -2.18
N ARG A 150 -13.95 22.18 -1.26
CA ARG A 150 -13.15 20.95 -1.34
C ARG A 150 -13.53 20.06 -2.53
N GLN A 151 -14.82 20.00 -2.85
CA GLN A 151 -15.33 19.21 -3.97
C GLN A 151 -14.94 19.87 -5.30
N LEU A 152 -15.12 21.19 -5.42
CA LEU A 152 -14.69 21.98 -6.58
C LEU A 152 -13.20 21.83 -6.82
N GLN A 153 -12.37 22.01 -5.79
CA GLN A 153 -10.93 21.85 -5.95
C GLN A 153 -10.55 20.45 -6.45
N ARG A 154 -11.17 19.41 -5.90
CA ARG A 154 -10.92 18.03 -6.34
C ARG A 154 -11.34 17.82 -7.79
N GLN A 155 -12.48 18.37 -8.22
CA GLN A 155 -12.94 18.27 -9.59
C GLN A 155 -12.08 19.06 -10.57
N ILE A 156 -11.70 20.29 -10.22
CA ILE A 156 -10.79 21.13 -11.01
C ILE A 156 -9.45 20.44 -11.17
N VAL A 157 -8.84 19.95 -10.09
CA VAL A 157 -7.57 19.21 -10.18
C VAL A 157 -7.73 17.96 -11.04
N ASN A 158 -8.82 17.20 -10.88
CA ASN A 158 -9.06 16.02 -11.72
C ASN A 158 -9.19 16.40 -13.21
N TYR A 159 -9.92 17.46 -13.52
CA TYR A 159 -10.08 18.00 -14.87
C TYR A 159 -8.74 18.41 -15.47
N LEU A 160 -7.95 19.23 -14.78
CA LEU A 160 -6.65 19.67 -15.27
C LEU A 160 -5.66 18.50 -15.42
N THR A 161 -5.67 17.51 -14.53
CA THR A 161 -4.84 16.31 -14.68
C THR A 161 -5.27 15.43 -15.85
N TRP A 162 -6.56 15.41 -16.16
CA TRP A 162 -7.09 14.68 -17.31
C TRP A 162 -6.75 15.40 -18.61
N GLU A 163 -6.95 16.72 -18.68
CA GLU A 163 -6.56 17.59 -19.81
C GLU A 163 -5.06 17.46 -20.10
N LYS A 164 -4.19 17.55 -19.08
CA LYS A 164 -2.74 17.37 -19.24
C LYS A 164 -2.36 15.99 -19.82
N ALA A 165 -3.13 14.96 -19.50
CA ALA A 165 -2.91 13.61 -20.02
C ALA A 165 -3.49 13.41 -21.43
N ALA A 166 -4.61 14.06 -21.75
CA ALA A 166 -5.29 13.94 -23.04
C ALA A 166 -4.63 14.82 -24.12
N PHE A 167 -4.27 16.06 -23.77
CA PHE A 167 -3.76 17.09 -24.68
C PHE A 167 -2.45 17.70 -24.13
N PRO A 168 -1.35 16.94 -24.07
CA PRO A 168 -0.13 17.36 -23.38
C PRO A 168 0.54 18.60 -24.01
N GLN A 169 0.48 18.75 -25.34
CA GLN A 169 1.09 19.88 -26.04
C GLN A 169 0.30 21.18 -25.79
N GLU A 170 -1.01 21.14 -25.99
CA GLU A 170 -1.90 22.29 -25.77
C GLU A 170 -1.91 22.72 -24.30
N PHE A 171 -1.87 21.75 -23.37
CA PHE A 171 -1.78 22.04 -21.95
C PHE A 171 -0.46 22.72 -21.58
N ALA A 172 0.67 22.30 -22.16
CA ALA A 172 1.97 22.93 -21.93
C ALA A 172 1.98 24.39 -22.39
N GLU A 173 1.41 24.69 -23.57
CA GLU A 173 1.28 26.07 -24.05
C GLU A 173 0.39 26.92 -23.13
N ALA A 174 -0.69 26.35 -22.59
CA ALA A 174 -1.58 27.06 -21.66
C ALA A 174 -0.91 27.32 -20.31
N GLU A 175 -0.06 26.40 -19.83
CA GLU A 175 0.72 26.53 -18.60
C GLU A 175 1.83 27.58 -18.76
N GLU A 176 2.52 27.63 -19.91
CA GLU A 176 3.51 28.67 -20.24
C GLU A 176 2.90 30.08 -20.31
N LYS A 177 1.69 30.20 -20.85
CA LYS A 177 0.91 31.45 -20.86
C LYS A 177 0.39 31.84 -19.47
N GLY A 178 0.55 30.97 -18.47
CA GLY A 178 0.07 31.19 -17.11
C GLY A 178 -1.45 31.14 -16.96
N TRP A 179 -2.16 30.52 -17.91
CA TRP A 179 -3.63 30.45 -17.87
C TRP A 179 -4.11 29.44 -16.83
N PHE A 180 -3.46 28.28 -16.74
CA PHE A 180 -3.78 27.23 -15.78
C PHE A 180 -2.50 26.62 -15.19
N SER A 181 -2.56 26.20 -13.93
CA SER A 181 -1.50 25.40 -13.30
C SER A 181 -2.14 24.39 -12.35
N VAL A 182 -1.80 23.11 -12.51
CA VAL A 182 -2.31 22.05 -11.62
C VAL A 182 -1.89 22.32 -10.18
N GLU A 183 -0.66 22.80 -9.97
CA GLU A 183 -0.10 23.08 -8.65
C GLU A 183 -0.84 24.21 -7.94
N ALA A 184 -1.17 25.28 -8.67
CA ALA A 184 -1.93 26.40 -8.15
C ALA A 184 -3.28 25.95 -7.58
N TYR A 185 -4.02 25.09 -8.32
CA TYR A 185 -5.30 24.56 -7.85
C TYR A 185 -5.17 23.42 -6.84
N ALA A 186 -4.02 22.76 -6.74
CA ALA A 186 -3.79 21.70 -5.74
C ALA A 186 -3.47 22.24 -4.34
N ASP A 187 -3.13 23.54 -4.23
CA ASP A 187 -2.76 24.18 -2.97
C ASP A 187 -3.86 24.05 -1.89
N PRO A 188 -3.57 23.38 -0.75
CA PRO A 188 -4.50 23.29 0.37
C PRO A 188 -4.93 24.65 0.93
N HIS A 189 -4.10 25.69 0.82
CA HIS A 189 -4.39 27.02 1.36
C HIS A 189 -5.54 27.72 0.63
N LEU A 190 -5.88 27.31 -0.60
CA LEU A 190 -7.08 27.81 -1.29
C LEU A 190 -8.38 27.39 -0.57
N ARG A 191 -8.33 26.37 0.29
CA ARG A 191 -9.48 25.94 1.11
C ARG A 191 -9.66 26.77 2.37
N SER A 192 -8.56 27.20 2.97
CA SER A 192 -8.59 27.94 4.24
C SER A 192 -8.80 29.43 3.97
N SER A 193 -9.61 30.08 4.79
CA SER A 193 -9.72 31.54 4.82
C SER A 193 -8.47 32.26 5.32
N GLN A 194 -7.43 31.51 5.67
CA GLN A 194 -6.20 32.05 6.23
C GLN A 194 -5.14 32.17 5.13
N ARG A 195 -5.27 33.23 4.33
CA ARG A 195 -4.10 33.96 3.86
C ARG A 195 -4.01 35.20 4.75
N THR A 196 -3.26 35.10 5.84
CA THR A 196 -2.70 36.28 6.53
C THR A 196 -1.47 36.72 5.75
#